data_AF-A0A761XJM8-F1
#
_entry.id   AF-A0A761XJM8-F1
#
_cell.length_a   1.000
_cell.length_b   1.000
_cell.length_c   1.000
_cell.angle_alpha   90.00
_cell.angle_beta   90.00
_cell.angle_gamma   90.00
#
_symmetry.space_group_name_H-M   'P 1'
#
loop_
_entity.id
_entity.type
_entity.pdbx_description
1 polymer ?
#
loop_
_entity_poly.entity_id
_entity_poly.type
_entity_poly.pdbx_seq_one_letter_code
_entity_poly.pdbx_strand_id
1 'polypeptide(L)'
;MKYKKIRVSYDTEVTGNVNGVYSVEIKDRLSFKSKEDKKYFEGFFLKNSKDYNRVMIDDFKCIDVNKIQEICFFPVRKKIKEIDMIDFCPFKLGLDFLISKKLFDIMNNFNLPPVNKIPTRINTFNTEYFLIGFPMIPQERIDLNKSIFFDTKKRSEFNLKSYDAFINTDFSVKPRKIYPDVFYDVDAIGFQGKGLFFSDRLIDAIQDAGIVGLHVDDTEMEMNP
;
A
#
# COMPACT_ATOMS: atom_id res chain seq x y z
N MET A 1 -0.96 -18.10 -8.89
CA MET A 1 -0.93 -17.63 -7.49
C MET A 1 -2.04 -16.60 -7.31
N LYS A 2 -2.84 -16.75 -6.25
CA LYS A 2 -4.02 -15.92 -5.99
C LYS A 2 -3.73 -14.89 -4.92
N TYR A 3 -4.27 -13.70 -5.14
CA TYR A 3 -4.11 -12.56 -4.29
C TYR A 3 -5.44 -11.86 -4.10
N LYS A 4 -5.59 -11.18 -2.98
CA LYS A 4 -6.67 -10.24 -2.73
C LYS A 4 -6.11 -8.86 -2.47
N LYS A 5 -6.85 -7.86 -2.93
CA LYS A 5 -6.55 -6.48 -2.63
C LYS A 5 -6.69 -6.24 -1.14
N ILE A 6 -5.74 -5.54 -0.57
CA ILE A 6 -5.78 -5.10 0.81
C ILE A 6 -5.83 -3.57 0.87
N ARG A 7 -6.33 -3.05 1.98
CA ARG A 7 -6.27 -1.63 2.34
C ARG A 7 -6.25 -1.47 3.85
N VAL A 8 -5.90 -0.27 4.32
CA VAL A 8 -6.13 0.09 5.71
C VAL A 8 -7.64 0.14 5.97
N SER A 9 -8.06 -0.32 7.15
CA SER A 9 -9.45 -0.23 7.59
C SER A 9 -9.90 1.22 7.72
N TYR A 10 -11.13 1.52 7.31
CA TYR A 10 -11.82 2.79 7.59
C TYR A 10 -12.89 2.65 8.67
N ASP A 11 -12.99 1.48 9.30
CA ASP A 11 -13.93 1.26 10.38
C ASP A 11 -13.50 2.09 11.61
N THR A 12 -14.40 2.97 12.05
CA THR A 12 -14.17 3.84 13.21
C THR A 12 -14.02 3.05 14.51
N GLU A 13 -14.64 1.88 14.61
CA GLU A 13 -14.47 0.99 15.76
C GLU A 13 -13.09 0.34 15.78
N VAL A 14 -12.49 0.12 14.62
CA VAL A 14 -11.13 -0.43 14.50
C VAL A 14 -10.08 0.67 14.66
N THR A 15 -10.27 1.82 14.00
CA THR A 15 -9.25 2.88 13.88
C THR A 15 -9.37 3.99 14.92
N GLY A 16 -10.55 4.19 15.50
CA GLY A 16 -10.87 5.38 16.29
C GLY A 16 -11.00 6.67 15.47
N ASN A 17 -10.96 6.58 14.13
CA ASN A 17 -10.95 7.74 13.24
C ASN A 17 -12.35 8.06 12.70
N VAL A 18 -13.11 8.89 13.41
CA VAL A 18 -14.52 9.16 13.08
C VAL A 18 -14.77 9.91 11.77
N ASN A 19 -13.84 10.73 11.28
CA ASN A 19 -14.05 11.60 10.11
C ASN A 19 -12.82 11.69 9.19
N GLY A 20 -11.96 10.68 9.16
CA GLY A 20 -10.66 10.78 8.50
C GLY A 20 -10.35 9.59 7.60
N VAL A 21 -9.77 9.89 6.44
CA VAL A 21 -9.12 8.90 5.58
C VAL A 21 -7.76 8.50 6.16
N TYR A 22 -7.05 9.45 6.79
CA TYR A 22 -5.72 9.24 7.37
C TYR A 22 -5.75 9.30 8.90
N SER A 23 -4.97 8.43 9.54
CA SER A 23 -4.93 8.29 10.99
C SER A 23 -3.75 9.03 11.63
N VAL A 24 -2.64 9.16 10.90
CA VAL A 24 -1.45 9.88 11.35
C VAL A 24 -0.90 10.81 10.27
N GLU A 25 -0.17 11.84 10.68
CA GLU A 25 0.39 12.84 9.77
C GLU A 25 1.87 13.14 10.05
N ILE A 26 2.58 13.52 8.99
CA ILE A 26 3.86 14.21 9.07
C ILE A 26 3.60 15.69 9.34
N LYS A 27 4.17 16.22 10.43
CA LYS A 27 4.19 17.64 10.77
C LYS A 27 5.53 18.24 10.40
N ASP A 28 5.49 19.23 9.51
CA ASP A 28 6.68 19.87 8.91
C ASP A 28 7.81 20.24 9.87
N ARG A 29 7.47 20.68 11.09
CA ARG A 29 8.44 21.15 12.10
C ARG A 29 8.80 20.11 13.15
N LEU A 30 8.08 18.99 13.23
CA LEU A 30 8.17 18.05 14.36
C LEU A 30 8.50 16.62 13.94
N SER A 31 8.27 16.27 12.68
CA SER A 31 8.40 14.88 12.23
C SER A 31 9.82 14.45 11.88
N PHE A 32 10.69 15.39 11.54
CA PHE A 32 12.08 15.10 11.19
C PHE A 32 13.02 15.68 12.24
N LYS A 33 14.12 14.97 12.54
CA LYS A 33 15.15 15.45 13.47
C LYS A 33 15.90 16.67 12.94
N SER A 34 16.10 16.74 11.63
CA SER A 34 16.88 17.77 10.96
C SER A 34 16.22 18.23 9.65
N LYS A 35 16.69 19.37 9.11
CA LYS A 35 16.25 19.84 7.79
C LYS A 35 16.81 18.96 6.68
N GLU A 36 17.96 18.36 6.91
CA GLU A 36 18.69 17.48 6.01
C GLU A 36 17.94 16.16 5.82
N ASP A 37 17.46 15.55 6.90
CA ASP A 37 16.61 14.36 6.90
C ASP A 37 15.35 14.62 6.08
N LYS A 38 14.66 15.74 6.36
CA LYS A 38 13.47 16.16 5.61
C LYS A 38 13.78 16.31 4.13
N LYS A 39 14.83 17.06 3.79
CA LYS A 39 15.22 17.33 2.41
C LYS A 39 15.59 16.04 1.66
N TYR A 40 16.26 15.10 2.31
CA TYR A 40 16.59 13.81 1.73
C TYR A 40 15.33 12.97 1.47
N PHE A 41 14.47 12.82 2.48
CA PHE A 41 13.20 12.09 2.38
C PHE A 41 12.31 12.67 1.28
N GLU A 42 12.02 13.98 1.33
CA GLU A 42 11.17 14.65 0.34
C GLU A 42 11.79 14.61 -1.06
N GLY A 43 13.11 14.81 -1.16
CA GLY A 43 13.83 14.75 -2.43
C GLY A 43 13.81 13.36 -3.07
N PHE A 44 13.84 12.30 -2.26
CA PHE A 44 13.73 10.92 -2.76
C PHE A 44 12.36 10.67 -3.38
N PHE A 45 11.28 10.95 -2.65
CA PHE A 45 9.92 10.68 -3.14
C PHE A 45 9.47 11.66 -4.23
N LEU A 46 10.01 12.88 -4.26
CA LEU A 46 9.82 13.79 -5.40
C LEU A 46 10.40 13.22 -6.70
N LYS A 47 11.51 12.49 -6.64
CA LYS A 47 12.05 11.80 -7.82
C LYS A 47 11.10 10.70 -8.31
N ASN A 48 10.47 9.96 -7.40
CA ASN A 48 9.45 8.96 -7.78
C ASN A 48 8.28 9.63 -8.51
N SER A 49 7.80 10.79 -8.04
CA SER A 49 6.72 11.52 -8.73
C SER A 49 7.11 12.05 -10.11
N LYS A 50 8.40 12.24 -10.38
CA LYS A 50 8.93 12.67 -11.70
C LYS A 50 9.23 11.49 -12.62
N ASP A 51 9.45 10.31 -12.06
CA ASP A 51 9.83 9.09 -12.77
C ASP A 51 9.17 7.89 -12.08
N TYR A 52 8.01 7.49 -12.63
CA TYR A 52 7.18 6.41 -12.10
C TYR A 52 7.86 5.04 -12.20
N ASN A 53 8.84 4.84 -13.08
CA ASN A 53 9.55 3.55 -13.18
C ASN A 53 10.26 3.21 -11.86
N ARG A 54 10.65 4.21 -11.07
CA ARG A 54 11.28 4.05 -9.75
C ARG A 54 10.41 3.33 -8.73
N VAL A 55 9.10 3.20 -8.96
CA VAL A 55 8.17 2.47 -8.10
C VAL A 55 7.61 1.20 -8.75
N MET A 56 8.06 0.86 -9.96
CA MET A 56 7.70 -0.39 -10.64
C MET A 56 8.62 -1.52 -10.18
N ILE A 57 8.12 -2.75 -10.16
CA ILE A 57 8.85 -3.91 -9.61
C ILE A 57 10.22 -4.15 -10.26
N ASP A 58 10.34 -3.98 -11.58
CA ASP A 58 11.59 -4.23 -12.30
C ASP A 58 12.67 -3.18 -12.02
N ASP A 59 12.26 -1.97 -11.62
CA ASP A 59 13.14 -0.79 -11.47
C ASP A 59 13.12 -0.19 -10.07
N PHE A 60 12.47 -0.85 -9.11
CA PHE A 60 12.14 -0.32 -7.80
C PHE A 60 13.35 0.25 -7.09
N LYS A 61 13.24 1.50 -6.65
CA LYS A 61 14.30 2.17 -5.88
C LYS A 61 13.91 2.19 -4.41
N CYS A 62 14.71 1.51 -3.60
CA CYS A 62 14.64 1.62 -2.15
C CYS A 62 15.35 2.89 -1.67
N ILE A 63 14.76 3.54 -0.69
CA ILE A 63 15.38 4.66 0.03
C ILE A 63 16.52 4.14 0.91
N ASP A 64 17.62 4.89 0.98
CA ASP A 64 18.73 4.60 1.88
C ASP A 64 18.37 5.13 3.28
N VAL A 65 17.84 4.24 4.11
CA VAL A 65 17.35 4.58 5.45
C VAL A 65 18.42 5.08 6.40
N ASN A 66 19.70 4.78 6.13
CA ASN A 66 20.81 5.29 6.96
C ASN A 66 20.98 6.80 6.87
N LYS A 67 20.36 7.44 5.86
CA LYS A 67 20.33 8.91 5.70
C LYS A 67 19.13 9.56 6.41
N ILE A 68 18.33 8.79 7.13
CA ILE A 68 17.17 9.25 7.89
C ILE A 68 17.34 8.75 9.32
N GLN A 69 17.43 9.67 10.28
CA GLN A 69 17.61 9.27 11.67
C GLN A 69 16.31 8.76 12.30
N GLU A 70 15.23 9.52 12.11
CA GLU A 70 13.91 9.19 12.64
C GLU A 70 12.83 9.97 11.89
N ILE A 71 11.71 9.30 11.62
CA ILE A 71 10.47 9.97 11.23
C ILE A 71 9.43 9.75 12.33
N CYS A 72 8.97 10.85 12.94
CA CYS A 72 7.88 10.84 13.91
C CYS A 72 6.58 11.25 13.26
N PHE A 73 5.60 10.37 13.26
CA PHE A 73 4.23 10.66 12.89
C PHE A 73 3.43 11.16 14.09
N PHE A 74 2.35 11.89 13.84
CA PHE A 74 1.46 12.39 14.87
C PHE A 74 0.03 11.93 14.60
N PRO A 75 -0.68 11.37 15.58
CA PRO A 75 -2.11 11.12 15.43
C PRO A 75 -2.84 12.40 15.03
N VAL A 76 -3.68 12.33 14.01
CA VAL A 76 -4.46 13.50 13.55
C VAL A 76 -5.49 13.92 14.60
N ARG A 77 -5.83 13.01 15.53
CA ARG A 77 -6.80 13.22 16.63
C ARG A 77 -6.39 12.40 17.85
N LYS A 78 -6.93 12.77 19.02
CA LYS A 78 -6.64 12.10 20.31
C LYS A 78 -7.13 10.65 20.41
N LYS A 79 -8.17 10.28 19.66
CA LYS A 79 -8.84 8.97 19.77
C LYS A 79 -8.35 7.93 18.75
N ILE A 80 -7.34 8.24 17.95
CA ILE A 80 -6.77 7.28 17.00
C ILE A 80 -6.19 6.11 17.80
N LYS A 81 -6.58 4.89 17.41
CA LYS A 81 -6.17 3.67 18.08
C LYS A 81 -4.79 3.24 17.61
N GLU A 82 -4.04 2.67 18.54
CA GLU A 82 -2.76 2.01 18.27
C GLU A 82 -3.05 0.59 17.76
N ILE A 83 -2.85 0.37 16.46
CA ILE A 83 -3.22 -0.84 15.71
C ILE A 83 -2.12 -1.22 14.72
N ASP A 84 -2.14 -2.43 14.17
CA ASP A 84 -1.01 -2.96 13.40
C ASP A 84 -0.82 -2.37 12.00
N MET A 85 -1.86 -1.78 11.39
CA MET A 85 -1.78 -1.20 10.05
C MET A 85 -2.50 0.16 10.02
N ILE A 86 -1.77 1.22 9.64
CA ILE A 86 -2.20 2.60 9.82
C ILE A 86 -1.93 3.44 8.56
N ASP A 87 -2.95 4.17 8.14
CA ASP A 87 -2.89 5.08 7.00
C ASP A 87 -2.31 6.45 7.41
N PHE A 88 -1.58 7.11 6.49
CA PHE A 88 -0.84 8.33 6.80
C PHE A 88 -0.98 9.43 5.75
N CYS A 89 -0.74 10.67 6.17
CA CYS A 89 -0.63 11.80 5.26
C CYS A 89 0.64 12.66 5.51
N PRO A 90 1.11 13.41 4.50
CA PRO A 90 0.65 13.37 3.11
C PRO A 90 1.12 12.10 2.38
N PHE A 91 0.31 11.64 1.41
CA PHE A 91 0.68 10.53 0.54
C PHE A 91 1.99 10.82 -0.22
N LYS A 92 2.81 9.78 -0.41
CA LYS A 92 4.06 9.83 -1.18
C LYS A 92 4.11 8.59 -2.09
N LEU A 93 4.34 8.81 -3.38
CA LEU A 93 4.42 7.71 -4.36
C LEU A 93 5.58 6.75 -4.02
N GLY A 94 5.27 5.47 -3.81
CA GLY A 94 6.22 4.45 -3.37
C GLY A 94 6.23 4.21 -1.86
N LEU A 95 5.23 4.72 -1.14
CA LEU A 95 4.89 4.38 0.23
C LEU A 95 3.39 4.09 0.32
N ASP A 96 3.01 3.06 1.08
CA ASP A 96 1.65 2.56 1.16
C ASP A 96 1.00 2.86 2.52
N PHE A 97 1.65 2.46 3.62
CA PHE A 97 1.10 2.60 4.98
C PHE A 97 2.19 2.38 6.05
N LEU A 98 1.86 2.65 7.31
CA LEU A 98 2.66 2.20 8.45
C LEU A 98 2.18 0.82 8.91
N ILE A 99 3.11 -0.07 9.25
CA ILE A 99 2.81 -1.34 9.90
C ILE A 99 3.58 -1.51 11.20
N SER A 100 2.97 -2.19 12.17
CA SER A 100 3.66 -2.55 13.41
C SER A 100 4.80 -3.52 13.12
N LYS A 101 5.77 -3.57 14.03
CA LYS A 101 6.83 -4.59 14.00
C LYS A 101 6.25 -6.00 13.98
N LYS A 102 5.18 -6.25 14.74
CA LYS A 102 4.47 -7.54 14.75
C LYS A 102 4.01 -7.95 13.34
N LEU A 103 3.35 -7.04 12.61
CA LEU A 103 2.92 -7.31 11.24
C LEU A 103 4.12 -7.52 10.31
N PHE A 104 5.15 -6.67 10.39
CA PHE A 104 6.35 -6.85 9.56
C PHE A 104 7.03 -8.20 9.79
N ASP A 105 7.15 -8.65 11.05
CA ASP A 105 7.78 -9.92 11.41
C ASP A 105 7.02 -11.12 10.81
N ILE A 106 5.69 -11.05 10.71
CA ILE A 106 4.88 -12.07 10.01
C ILE A 106 5.21 -12.06 8.53
N MET A 107 5.16 -10.87 7.90
CA MET A 107 5.43 -10.71 6.46
C MET A 107 6.84 -11.17 6.07
N ASN A 108 7.81 -11.06 6.97
CA ASN A 108 9.19 -11.47 6.74
C ASN A 108 9.38 -13.00 6.59
N ASN A 109 8.36 -13.80 6.89
CA ASN A 109 8.35 -15.26 6.63
C ASN A 109 7.86 -15.60 5.22
N PHE A 110 7.49 -14.59 4.42
CA PHE A 110 6.96 -14.73 3.07
C PHE A 110 7.93 -14.15 2.04
N ASN A 111 7.71 -14.47 0.77
CA ASN A 111 8.55 -14.01 -0.32
C ASN A 111 8.15 -12.58 -0.71
N LEU A 112 8.81 -11.58 -0.12
CA LEU A 112 8.55 -10.17 -0.42
C LEU A 112 9.49 -9.67 -1.51
N PRO A 113 9.02 -8.78 -2.41
CA PRO A 113 9.94 -8.04 -3.28
C PRO A 113 10.80 -7.07 -2.45
N PRO A 114 11.78 -6.37 -3.04
CA PRO A 114 12.41 -5.23 -2.39
C PRO A 114 11.37 -4.22 -1.94
N VAL A 115 11.38 -3.85 -0.65
CA VAL A 115 10.44 -2.89 -0.06
C VAL A 115 11.17 -1.69 0.51
N ASN A 116 10.52 -0.53 0.50
CA ASN A 116 10.87 0.55 1.41
C ASN A 116 10.46 0.11 2.81
N LYS A 117 11.40 0.14 3.76
CA LYS A 117 11.15 -0.14 5.17
C LYS A 117 11.86 0.92 6.02
N ILE A 118 11.14 1.98 6.35
CA ILE A 118 11.71 3.09 7.12
C ILE A 118 11.26 2.94 8.57
N PRO A 119 12.18 2.83 9.56
CA PRO A 119 11.81 2.86 10.98
C PRO A 119 11.13 4.18 11.34
N THR A 120 10.01 4.09 12.05
CA THR A 120 9.20 5.25 12.42
C THR A 120 8.63 5.12 13.81
N ARG A 121 8.33 6.25 14.44
CA ARG A 121 7.51 6.28 15.65
C ARG A 121 6.23 7.06 15.40
N ILE A 122 5.18 6.72 16.12
CA ILE A 122 3.96 7.52 16.18
C ILE A 122 3.91 8.14 17.58
N ASN A 123 3.82 9.46 17.65
CA ASN A 123 3.72 10.16 18.91
C ASN A 123 2.54 9.63 19.73
N THR A 124 2.74 9.43 21.04
CA THR A 124 1.80 8.80 22.00
C THR A 124 1.60 7.29 21.90
N PHE A 125 2.17 6.61 20.90
CA PHE A 125 2.09 5.15 20.78
C PHE A 125 3.38 4.50 21.31
N ASN A 126 3.25 3.30 21.86
CA ASN A 126 4.39 2.53 22.37
C ASN A 126 4.89 1.48 21.36
N THR A 127 4.04 1.08 20.41
CA THR A 127 4.33 0.12 19.36
C THR A 127 5.36 0.69 18.39
N GLU A 128 6.32 -0.15 18.01
CA GLU A 128 7.28 0.14 16.95
C GLU A 128 6.64 -0.02 15.58
N TYR A 129 6.82 0.96 14.70
CA TYR A 129 6.25 0.96 13.35
C TYR A 129 7.32 1.09 12.27
N PHE A 130 7.03 0.52 11.10
CA PHE A 130 7.74 0.79 9.87
C PHE A 130 6.81 1.48 8.89
N LEU A 131 7.28 2.55 8.25
CA LEU A 131 6.65 3.10 7.06
C LEU A 131 7.09 2.26 5.86
N ILE A 132 6.13 1.59 5.23
CA ILE A 132 6.37 0.59 4.19
C ILE A 132 5.95 1.11 2.82
N GLY A 133 6.67 0.69 1.79
CA GLY A 133 6.26 0.83 0.40
C GLY A 133 6.63 -0.39 -0.43
N PHE A 134 5.67 -0.91 -1.17
CA PHE A 134 5.84 -2.02 -2.10
C PHE A 134 6.02 -1.51 -3.54
N PRO A 135 6.74 -2.26 -4.39
CA PRO A 135 6.72 -2.03 -5.81
C PRO A 135 5.37 -2.37 -6.42
N MET A 136 5.15 -1.85 -7.64
CA MET A 136 3.95 -2.11 -8.41
C MET A 136 4.24 -2.80 -9.74
N ILE A 137 3.31 -3.63 -10.19
CA ILE A 137 3.21 -4.05 -11.58
C ILE A 137 2.70 -2.84 -12.40
N PRO A 138 3.33 -2.49 -13.54
CA PRO A 138 2.83 -1.48 -14.45
C PRO A 138 1.43 -1.83 -14.96
N GLN A 139 0.57 -0.82 -15.11
CA GLN A 139 -0.81 -1.04 -15.52
C GLN A 139 -0.93 -1.65 -16.93
N GLU A 140 0.10 -1.47 -17.77
CA GLU A 140 0.22 -1.99 -19.13
C GLU A 140 0.31 -3.52 -19.17
N ARG A 141 0.68 -4.15 -18.05
CA ARG A 141 0.80 -5.62 -17.94
C ARG A 141 -0.53 -6.32 -17.71
N ILE A 142 -1.67 -5.61 -17.80
CA ILE A 142 -2.99 -6.22 -17.62
C ILE A 142 -3.45 -6.98 -18.86
N ASP A 143 -3.79 -8.26 -18.70
CA ASP A 143 -4.52 -9.03 -19.70
C ASP A 143 -6.02 -8.69 -19.62
N LEU A 144 -6.45 -7.73 -20.44
CA LEU A 144 -7.84 -7.26 -20.47
C LEU A 144 -8.84 -8.32 -20.97
N ASN A 145 -8.37 -9.30 -21.75
CA ASN A 145 -9.23 -10.37 -22.25
C ASN A 145 -9.64 -11.33 -21.13
N LYS A 146 -8.79 -11.48 -20.12
CA LYS A 146 -9.07 -12.32 -18.93
C LYS A 146 -9.62 -11.52 -17.76
N SER A 147 -9.25 -10.25 -17.63
CA SER A 147 -9.62 -9.39 -16.50
C SER A 147 -11.10 -9.00 -16.53
N ILE A 148 -11.74 -9.08 -15.36
CA ILE A 148 -13.17 -8.83 -15.17
C ILE A 148 -13.36 -7.54 -14.37
N PHE A 149 -14.25 -6.68 -14.86
CA PHE A 149 -14.59 -5.40 -14.26
C PHE A 149 -16.08 -5.37 -13.92
N PHE A 150 -16.43 -4.59 -12.91
CA PHE A 150 -17.80 -4.37 -12.45
C PHE A 150 -18.18 -2.90 -12.58
N ASP A 151 -19.25 -2.62 -13.31
CA ASP A 151 -19.85 -1.29 -13.38
C ASP A 151 -20.86 -1.14 -12.24
N THR A 152 -20.54 -0.28 -11.27
CA THR A 152 -21.40 -0.06 -10.09
C THR A 152 -22.72 0.64 -10.42
N LYS A 153 -22.80 1.40 -11.53
CA LYS A 153 -24.04 2.05 -11.97
C LYS A 153 -24.96 1.03 -12.64
N LYS A 154 -24.41 0.19 -13.50
CA LYS A 154 -25.17 -0.86 -14.22
C LYS A 154 -25.37 -2.14 -13.42
N ARG A 155 -24.59 -2.33 -12.36
CA ARG A 155 -24.53 -3.54 -11.53
C ARG A 155 -24.24 -4.79 -12.36
N SER A 156 -23.31 -4.69 -13.29
CA SER A 156 -22.98 -5.77 -14.22
C SER A 156 -21.47 -5.94 -14.38
N GLU A 157 -21.05 -7.19 -14.56
CA GLU A 157 -19.68 -7.53 -14.91
C GLU A 157 -19.46 -7.46 -16.43
N PHE A 158 -18.24 -7.10 -16.82
CA PHE A 158 -17.82 -7.02 -18.22
C PHE A 158 -16.30 -7.11 -18.34
N ASN A 159 -15.82 -7.39 -19.55
CA ASN A 159 -14.43 -7.25 -19.92
C ASN A 159 -14.22 -5.95 -20.71
N LEU A 160 -13.08 -5.31 -20.51
CA LEU A 160 -12.67 -4.16 -21.31
C LEU A 160 -12.05 -4.63 -22.62
N LYS A 161 -12.39 -3.93 -23.72
CA LYS A 161 -12.01 -4.36 -25.08
C LYS A 161 -10.69 -3.75 -25.57
N SER A 162 -10.18 -2.73 -24.89
CA SER A 162 -8.93 -2.07 -25.28
C SER A 162 -8.28 -1.36 -24.09
N TYR A 163 -6.99 -1.10 -24.21
CA TYR A 163 -6.23 -0.34 -23.23
C TYR A 163 -6.73 1.11 -23.10
N ASP A 164 -7.12 1.74 -24.21
CA ASP A 164 -7.73 3.07 -24.19
C ASP A 164 -9.03 3.08 -23.38
N ALA A 165 -9.88 2.06 -23.53
CA ALA A 165 -11.09 1.95 -22.72
C ALA A 165 -10.78 1.76 -21.23
N PHE A 166 -9.67 1.08 -20.92
CA PHE A 166 -9.20 0.84 -19.56
C PHE A 166 -8.68 2.09 -18.87
N ILE A 167 -7.83 2.90 -19.53
CA ILE A 167 -7.30 4.12 -18.91
C ILE A 167 -8.36 5.22 -18.78
N ASN A 168 -9.42 5.17 -19.60
CA ASN A 168 -10.52 6.13 -19.59
C ASN A 168 -11.72 5.68 -18.71
N THR A 169 -11.60 4.60 -17.94
CA THR A 169 -12.67 4.22 -17.00
C THR A 169 -12.86 5.26 -15.91
N ASP A 170 -14.10 5.59 -15.60
CA ASP A 170 -14.42 6.43 -14.44
C ASP A 170 -14.40 5.64 -13.11
N PHE A 171 -14.64 6.32 -11.99
CA PHE A 171 -14.64 5.70 -10.66
C PHE A 171 -15.76 4.68 -10.43
N SER A 172 -16.76 4.59 -11.30
CA SER A 172 -17.86 3.62 -11.19
C SER A 172 -17.48 2.23 -11.69
N VAL A 173 -16.41 2.10 -12.47
CA VAL A 173 -15.85 0.82 -12.90
C VAL A 173 -14.80 0.36 -11.89
N LYS A 174 -15.03 -0.80 -11.27
CA LYS A 174 -14.09 -1.42 -10.33
C LYS A 174 -13.53 -2.71 -10.91
N PRO A 175 -12.24 -3.01 -10.75
CA PRO A 175 -11.75 -4.35 -11.04
C PRO A 175 -12.41 -5.35 -10.08
N ARG A 176 -12.87 -6.50 -10.61
CA ARG A 176 -13.28 -7.64 -9.79
C ARG A 176 -12.18 -8.71 -9.80
N LYS A 177 -11.61 -8.99 -10.97
CA LYS A 177 -10.48 -9.89 -11.17
C LYS A 177 -9.47 -9.29 -12.13
N ILE A 178 -8.21 -9.25 -11.72
CA ILE A 178 -7.10 -8.75 -12.53
C ILE A 178 -6.19 -9.92 -12.87
N TYR A 179 -5.84 -10.06 -14.15
CA TYR A 179 -4.83 -11.01 -14.61
C TYR A 179 -3.68 -10.23 -15.22
N PRO A 180 -2.52 -10.19 -14.56
CA PRO A 180 -1.30 -9.72 -15.18
C PRO A 180 -0.80 -10.74 -16.23
N ASP A 181 -0.18 -10.26 -17.31
CA ASP A 181 0.53 -11.08 -18.30
C ASP A 181 1.98 -11.43 -17.88
N VAL A 182 2.28 -11.19 -16.61
CA VAL A 182 3.54 -11.46 -15.91
C VAL A 182 3.31 -12.43 -14.77
N PHE A 183 4.40 -13.09 -14.41
CA PHE A 183 4.50 -13.81 -13.16
C PHE A 183 5.66 -13.26 -12.33
N TYR A 184 5.35 -12.86 -11.09
CA TYR A 184 6.33 -12.61 -10.04
C TYR A 184 6.02 -13.53 -8.88
N ASP A 185 6.99 -14.38 -8.51
CA ASP A 185 6.88 -15.23 -7.32
C ASP A 185 7.09 -14.37 -6.08
N VAL A 186 6.05 -13.65 -5.65
CA VAL A 186 6.06 -12.78 -4.47
C VAL A 186 4.71 -12.81 -3.78
N ASP A 187 4.67 -12.53 -2.48
CA ASP A 187 3.46 -12.57 -1.65
C ASP A 187 2.76 -11.23 -1.48
N ALA A 188 3.44 -10.13 -1.77
CA ALA A 188 2.90 -8.79 -1.65
C ALA A 188 3.39 -7.93 -2.82
N ILE A 189 2.46 -7.37 -3.58
CA ILE A 189 2.80 -6.53 -4.74
C ILE A 189 1.66 -5.58 -5.09
N GLY A 190 2.01 -4.35 -5.44
CA GLY A 190 1.03 -3.39 -5.94
C GLY A 190 0.70 -3.62 -7.40
N PHE A 191 -0.44 -3.13 -7.84
CA PHE A 191 -0.77 -3.00 -9.25
C PHE A 191 -1.12 -1.55 -9.52
N GLN A 192 -0.42 -0.91 -10.46
CA GLN A 192 -0.50 0.53 -10.69
C GLN A 192 -1.96 0.97 -10.89
N GLY A 193 -2.39 1.92 -10.06
CA GLY A 193 -3.75 2.46 -10.08
C GLY A 193 -4.85 1.52 -9.56
N LYS A 194 -4.54 0.30 -9.12
CA LYS A 194 -5.52 -0.68 -8.61
C LYS A 194 -5.35 -1.04 -7.13
N GLY A 195 -4.16 -0.81 -6.57
CA GLY A 195 -3.88 -0.95 -5.13
C GLY A 195 -2.89 -2.06 -4.83
N LEU A 196 -2.74 -2.39 -3.55
CA LEU A 196 -1.82 -3.42 -3.05
C LEU A 196 -2.54 -4.76 -2.90
N PHE A 197 -1.87 -5.84 -3.27
CA PHE A 197 -2.39 -7.19 -3.26
C PHE A 197 -1.49 -8.10 -2.42
N PHE A 198 -2.10 -8.85 -1.50
CA PHE A 198 -1.42 -9.89 -0.72
C PHE A 198 -1.90 -11.27 -1.17
N SER A 199 -1.01 -12.24 -1.17
CA SER A 199 -1.35 -13.63 -1.48
C SER A 199 -2.29 -14.21 -0.42
N ASP A 200 -3.11 -15.18 -0.81
CA ASP A 200 -4.05 -15.81 0.13
C ASP A 200 -3.30 -16.37 1.36
N ARG A 201 -2.15 -17.02 1.17
CA ARG A 201 -1.34 -17.57 2.27
C ARG A 201 -0.81 -16.50 3.25
N LEU A 202 -0.47 -15.31 2.75
CA LEU A 202 -0.03 -14.20 3.60
C LEU A 202 -1.22 -13.62 4.37
N ILE A 203 -2.38 -13.50 3.73
CA ILE A 203 -3.61 -13.04 4.38
C ILE A 203 -4.01 -13.99 5.51
N ASP A 204 -3.99 -15.30 5.28
CA ASP A 204 -4.32 -16.30 6.29
C ASP A 204 -3.42 -16.16 7.53
N ALA A 205 -2.10 -16.06 7.34
CA ALA A 205 -1.16 -15.88 8.44
C ALA A 205 -1.36 -14.56 9.21
N ILE A 206 -1.74 -13.48 8.52
CA ILE A 206 -2.08 -12.19 9.14
C ILE A 206 -3.34 -12.30 9.99
N GLN A 207 -4.37 -13.01 9.49
CA GLN A 207 -5.63 -13.23 10.20
C GLN A 207 -5.44 -14.13 11.43
N ASP A 208 -4.71 -15.24 11.29
CA ASP A 208 -4.39 -16.16 12.39
C ASP A 208 -3.61 -15.48 13.51
N ALA A 209 -2.75 -14.51 13.17
CA ALA A 209 -2.00 -13.72 14.14
C ALA A 209 -2.81 -12.58 14.81
N GLY A 210 -4.08 -12.40 14.43
CA GLY A 210 -4.95 -11.37 14.98
C GLY A 210 -4.44 -9.96 14.72
N ILE A 211 -3.93 -9.69 13.51
CA ILE A 211 -3.49 -8.36 13.10
C ILE A 211 -4.70 -7.43 12.92
N VAL A 212 -4.60 -6.21 13.44
CA VAL A 212 -5.68 -5.22 13.43
C VAL A 212 -5.38 -4.08 12.46
N GLY A 213 -6.41 -3.60 11.75
CA GLY A 213 -6.30 -2.43 10.87
C GLY A 213 -6.13 -2.76 9.39
N LEU A 214 -6.01 -4.05 9.04
CA LEU A 214 -6.06 -4.52 7.65
C LEU A 214 -7.50 -4.85 7.24
N HIS A 215 -7.88 -4.46 6.04
CA HIS A 215 -9.14 -4.86 5.40
C HIS A 215 -8.86 -5.53 4.05
N VAL A 216 -9.46 -6.70 3.83
CA VAL A 216 -9.40 -7.44 2.57
C VAL A 216 -10.60 -7.04 1.71
N ASP A 217 -10.34 -6.56 0.50
CA ASP A 217 -11.33 -6.13 -0.47
C ASP A 217 -11.77 -7.30 -1.38
N ASP A 218 -12.87 -7.13 -2.11
CA ASP A 218 -13.41 -8.14 -3.02
C ASP A 218 -12.61 -8.22 -4.35
N THR A 219 -11.68 -7.31 -4.58
CA THR A 219 -10.85 -7.36 -5.81
C THR A 219 -9.81 -8.46 -5.69
N GLU A 220 -9.83 -9.38 -6.65
CA GLU A 220 -8.86 -10.48 -6.77
C GLU A 220 -7.80 -10.16 -7.85
N MET A 221 -6.60 -10.69 -7.67
CA MET A 221 -5.58 -10.75 -8.71
C MET A 221 -5.04 -12.18 -8.81
N GLU A 222 -4.80 -12.65 -10.02
CA GLU A 222 -4.23 -13.97 -10.26
C GLU A 222 -3.07 -13.87 -11.27
N MET A 223 -1.88 -14.24 -10.82
CA MET A 223 -0.69 -14.37 -11.67
C MET A 223 -0.42 -15.84 -11.96
N ASN A 224 -0.29 -16.21 -13.22
CA ASN A 224 -0.05 -17.61 -13.62
C ASN A 224 1.41 -17.79 -14.06
N PRO A 225 2.10 -18.85 -13.59
CA PRO A 225 3.46 -19.19 -14.03
C PRO A 225 3.58 -19.43 -15.54
#